data_AF-A0A453BQA1-F1
#
_entry.id   AF-A0A453BQA1-F1
#
_cell.length_a   1.000
_cell.length_b   1.000
_cell.length_c   1.000
_cell.angle_alpha   90.00
_cell.angle_beta   90.00
_cell.angle_gamma   90.00
#
_symmetry.space_group_name_H-M   'P 1'
#
loop_
_entity.id
_entity.type
_entity.pdbx_description
1 polymer ?
#
loop_
_entity_poly.entity_id
_entity_poly.type
_entity_poly.pdbx_seq_one_letter_code
_entity_poly.pdbx_strand_id
1 'polypeptide(L)'
;AMKLFSHEKIYFEKLVKCAMLSLSSAGGSDCGASVSSAFVGWVLQKDGIKQARKMYKRFLALPRPSLKFFQFCIELEANLAVGNNDGLVNARKLYDSAISIYPQERELWRKYYNMELTVGTSETSNAIYWRARKVLNDSTALDVPRS
;
A
#
# COMPACT_ATOMS: atom_id res chain seq x y z
N ALA A 1 -16.52 -18.57 6.55
CA ALA A 1 -15.19 -19.19 6.75
C ALA A 1 -14.36 -18.49 7.85
N MET A 2 -14.05 -17.19 7.75
CA MET A 2 -13.12 -16.50 8.67
C MET A 2 -13.56 -16.38 10.14
N LYS A 3 -14.86 -16.42 10.45
CA LYS A 3 -15.38 -16.39 11.83
C LYS A 3 -15.15 -17.69 12.61
N LEU A 4 -14.99 -18.82 11.91
CA LEU A 4 -14.95 -20.17 12.51
C LEU A 4 -13.56 -20.55 13.05
N PHE A 5 -12.49 -19.94 12.53
CA PHE A 5 -11.11 -20.13 13.00
C PHE A 5 -10.70 -19.20 14.16
N SER A 6 -11.67 -18.50 14.75
CA SER A 6 -11.44 -17.43 15.73
C SER A 6 -10.91 -17.92 17.08
N HIS A 7 -11.18 -19.18 17.45
CA HIS A 7 -10.85 -19.73 18.77
C HIS A 7 -9.38 -20.16 18.95
N GLU A 8 -8.61 -20.33 17.87
CA GLU A 8 -7.22 -20.75 17.98
C GLU A 8 -6.31 -19.93 17.06
N LYS A 9 -5.58 -18.99 17.67
CA LYS A 9 -4.53 -18.18 17.04
C LYS A 9 -3.54 -19.02 16.21
N ILE A 10 -3.35 -20.28 16.60
CA ILE A 10 -2.51 -21.26 15.92
C ILE A 10 -3.01 -21.56 14.50
N TYR A 11 -4.31 -21.79 14.30
CA TYR A 11 -4.85 -22.06 12.95
C TYR A 11 -4.80 -20.82 12.07
N PHE A 12 -5.04 -19.64 12.64
CA PHE A 12 -4.91 -18.40 11.89
C PHE A 12 -3.47 -18.17 11.40
N GLU A 13 -2.47 -18.36 12.25
CA GLU A 13 -1.06 -18.25 11.83
C GLU A 13 -0.66 -19.33 10.82
N LYS A 14 -1.18 -20.56 10.94
CA LYS A 14 -1.00 -21.59 9.90
C LYS A 14 -1.62 -21.15 8.56
N LEU A 15 -2.82 -20.61 8.59
CA LEU A 15 -3.51 -20.10 7.40
C LEU A 15 -2.73 -18.95 6.74
N VAL A 16 -2.24 -17.99 7.53
CA VAL A 16 -1.39 -16.89 7.04
C VAL A 16 -0.12 -17.43 6.39
N LYS A 17 0.56 -18.40 7.02
CA LYS A 17 1.75 -19.03 6.44
C LYS A 17 1.45 -19.72 5.10
N CYS A 18 0.36 -20.49 5.02
CA CYS A 18 -0.05 -21.12 3.76
C CYS A 18 -0.32 -20.08 2.67
N ALA A 19 -1.05 -19.01 3.01
CA ALA A 19 -1.32 -17.93 2.06
C ALA A 19 -0.01 -17.28 1.57
N MET A 20 0.92 -16.98 2.48
CA MET A 20 2.22 -16.40 2.13
C MET A 20 3.07 -17.30 1.21
N LEU A 21 3.05 -18.62 1.44
CA LEU A 21 3.75 -19.58 0.59
C LEU A 21 3.13 -19.65 -0.82
N SER A 22 1.79 -19.64 -0.91
CA SER A 22 1.13 -19.58 -2.22
C SER A 22 1.44 -18.26 -2.94
N LEU A 23 1.43 -17.15 -2.21
CA LEU A 23 1.70 -15.81 -2.73
C LEU A 23 3.16 -15.61 -3.16
N SER A 24 4.14 -16.27 -2.52
CA SER A 24 5.54 -16.15 -2.94
C SER A 24 5.79 -16.82 -4.29
N SER A 25 5.03 -17.88 -4.62
CA SER A 25 5.08 -18.56 -5.92
C SER A 25 4.26 -17.88 -7.02
N ALA A 26 3.18 -17.18 -6.67
CA ALA A 26 2.25 -16.51 -7.59
C ALA A 26 2.25 -14.97 -7.47
N GLY A 27 3.32 -14.41 -6.89
CA GLY A 27 3.44 -13.00 -6.52
C GLY A 27 3.37 -12.07 -7.72
N GLY A 28 2.30 -11.28 -7.79
CA GLY A 28 2.02 -10.31 -8.86
C GLY A 28 0.59 -10.39 -9.40
N SER A 29 -0.13 -11.50 -9.18
CA SER A 29 -1.51 -11.66 -9.64
C SER A 29 -2.52 -10.87 -8.79
N ASP A 30 -3.60 -10.42 -9.43
CA ASP A 30 -4.75 -9.74 -8.80
C ASP A 30 -5.39 -10.57 -7.68
N CYS A 31 -5.39 -11.90 -7.82
CA CYS A 31 -5.90 -12.79 -6.79
C CYS A 31 -5.04 -12.77 -5.52
N GLY A 32 -3.75 -12.45 -5.64
CA GLY A 32 -2.87 -12.34 -4.50
C GLY A 32 -3.14 -11.09 -3.65
N ALA A 33 -3.59 -10.02 -4.30
CA ALA A 33 -4.00 -8.80 -3.62
C ALA A 33 -5.27 -9.02 -2.79
N SER A 34 -6.30 -9.67 -3.35
CA SER A 34 -7.57 -9.88 -2.63
C SER A 34 -7.39 -10.74 -1.37
N VAL A 35 -6.58 -11.79 -1.45
CA VAL A 35 -6.24 -12.63 -0.29
C VAL A 35 -5.51 -11.82 0.78
N SER A 36 -4.47 -11.09 0.40
CA SER A 36 -3.67 -10.29 1.34
C SER A 36 -4.50 -9.19 2.00
N SER A 37 -5.34 -8.47 1.23
CA SER A 37 -6.24 -7.44 1.75
C SER A 37 -7.27 -8.01 2.73
N ALA A 38 -7.81 -9.21 2.47
CA ALA A 38 -8.77 -9.85 3.37
C ALA A 38 -8.13 -10.20 4.73
N PHE A 39 -6.89 -10.69 4.76
CA PHE A 39 -6.16 -10.92 6.01
C PHE A 39 -5.92 -9.62 6.78
N VAL A 40 -5.45 -8.57 6.10
CA VAL A 40 -5.17 -7.28 6.73
C VAL A 40 -6.46 -6.65 7.28
N GLY A 41 -7.55 -6.67 6.52
CA GLY A 41 -8.85 -6.17 6.95
C GLY A 41 -9.42 -6.93 8.14
N TRP A 42 -9.22 -8.26 8.19
CA TRP A 42 -9.64 -9.06 9.35
C TRP A 42 -8.81 -8.77 10.60
N VAL A 43 -7.48 -8.67 10.48
CA VAL A 43 -6.61 -8.31 11.61
C VAL A 43 -6.93 -6.89 12.10
N LEU A 44 -7.25 -5.97 11.19
CA LEU A 44 -7.68 -4.61 11.56
C LEU A 44 -8.95 -4.64 12.41
N GLN A 45 -9.96 -5.42 12.03
CA GLN A 45 -11.21 -5.55 12.78
C GLN A 45 -11.03 -6.21 14.14
N LYS A 46 -10.16 -7.23 14.24
CA LYS A 46 -9.99 -8.02 15.46
C LYS A 46 -8.99 -7.41 16.45
N ASP A 47 -7.81 -7.06 15.97
CA ASP A 47 -6.64 -6.73 16.79
C ASP A 47 -6.18 -5.27 16.62
N GLY A 48 -6.88 -4.50 15.78
CA GLY A 48 -6.64 -3.08 15.55
C GLY A 48 -5.46 -2.77 14.61
N ILE A 49 -5.27 -1.47 14.37
CA ILE A 49 -4.35 -0.98 13.34
C ILE A 49 -2.89 -1.39 13.55
N LYS A 50 -2.41 -1.43 14.79
CA LYS A 50 -1.01 -1.78 15.07
C LYS A 50 -0.65 -3.18 14.58
N GLN A 51 -1.57 -4.14 14.72
CA GLN A 51 -1.36 -5.50 14.23
C GLN A 51 -1.60 -5.61 12.72
N ALA A 52 -2.59 -4.87 12.18
CA ALA A 52 -2.80 -4.79 10.75
C ALA A 52 -1.53 -4.26 10.03
N ARG A 53 -0.85 -3.27 10.61
CA ARG A 53 0.43 -2.74 10.12
C ARG A 53 1.54 -3.79 10.09
N LYS A 54 1.64 -4.62 11.13
CA LYS A 54 2.60 -5.73 11.14
C LYS A 54 2.25 -6.75 10.06
N MET A 55 0.96 -7.03 9.88
CA MET A 55 0.49 -8.02 8.91
C MET A 55 0.76 -7.58 7.47
N TYR A 56 0.36 -6.36 7.08
CA TYR A 56 0.61 -5.91 5.71
C TYR A 56 2.10 -5.82 5.41
N LYS A 57 2.95 -5.42 6.38
CA LYS A 57 4.41 -5.40 6.19
C LYS A 57 4.97 -6.78 5.89
N ARG A 58 4.46 -7.82 6.56
CA ARG A 58 4.86 -9.21 6.25
C ARG A 58 4.47 -9.59 4.82
N PHE A 59 3.28 -9.21 4.35
CA PHE A 59 2.85 -9.49 2.97
C PHE A 59 3.62 -8.67 1.93
N LEU A 60 3.96 -7.41 2.21
CA LEU A 60 4.76 -6.55 1.32
C LEU A 60 6.23 -6.99 1.24
N ALA A 61 6.74 -7.71 2.25
CA ALA A 61 8.08 -8.28 2.23
C ALA A 61 8.19 -9.53 1.32
N LEU A 62 7.09 -10.03 0.77
CA LEU A 62 7.09 -11.13 -0.19
C LEU A 62 7.66 -10.67 -1.55
N PRO A 63 8.23 -11.59 -2.34
CA PRO A 63 8.71 -11.26 -3.68
C PRO A 63 7.53 -10.83 -4.58
N ARG A 64 7.72 -9.72 -5.31
CA ARG A 64 6.73 -9.15 -6.24
C ARG A 64 5.35 -8.88 -5.59
N PRO A 65 5.27 -8.00 -4.58
CA PRO A 65 4.01 -7.64 -3.95
C PRO A 65 3.13 -6.88 -4.95
N SER A 66 1.86 -7.31 -5.09
CA SER A 66 0.93 -6.73 -6.07
C SER A 66 0.71 -5.22 -5.87
N LEU A 67 0.68 -4.46 -6.98
CA LEU A 67 0.33 -3.04 -6.98
C LEU A 67 -1.03 -2.77 -6.33
N LYS A 68 -2.05 -3.61 -6.57
CA LYS A 68 -3.37 -3.49 -5.95
C LYS A 68 -3.31 -3.61 -4.44
N PHE A 69 -2.39 -4.45 -3.92
CA PHE A 69 -2.21 -4.59 -2.48
C PHE A 69 -1.51 -3.36 -1.87
N PHE A 70 -0.53 -2.75 -2.57
CA PHE A 70 -0.01 -1.45 -2.17
C PHE A 70 -1.11 -0.38 -2.12
N GLN A 71 -1.94 -0.29 -3.16
CA GLN A 71 -3.05 0.66 -3.21
C GLN A 71 -3.99 0.50 -2.02
N PHE A 72 -4.37 -0.75 -1.68
CA PHE A 72 -5.16 -1.04 -0.50
C PHE A 72 -4.49 -0.56 0.81
N CYS A 73 -3.19 -0.83 0.99
CA CYS A 73 -2.48 -0.39 2.19
C CYS A 73 -2.36 1.14 2.28
N ILE A 74 -2.14 1.81 1.15
CA ILE A 74 -2.05 3.26 1.06
C ILE A 74 -3.40 3.90 1.42
N GLU A 75 -4.50 3.40 0.84
CA GLU A 75 -5.84 3.89 1.13
C GLU A 75 -6.20 3.69 2.61
N LEU A 76 -5.84 2.53 3.17
CA LEU A 76 -6.02 2.23 4.58
C LEU A 76 -5.27 3.24 5.47
N GLU A 77 -4.01 3.56 5.18
CA GLU A 77 -3.25 4.54 5.97
C GLU A 77 -3.71 5.99 5.74
N ALA A 78 -4.14 6.34 4.52
CA ALA A 78 -4.69 7.65 4.19
C ALA A 78 -5.99 7.93 4.96
N ASN A 79 -6.88 6.94 5.04
CA ASN A 79 -8.12 7.04 5.82
C ASN A 79 -7.85 7.24 7.33
N LEU A 80 -6.73 6.74 7.82
CA LEU A 80 -6.32 6.89 9.22
C LEU A 80 -5.58 8.19 9.51
N ALA A 81 -5.04 8.86 8.48
CA ALA A 81 -4.29 10.09 8.61
C ALA A 81 -5.14 11.25 9.14
N VAL A 82 -6.47 11.20 8.95
CA VAL A 82 -7.44 12.22 9.42
C VAL A 82 -7.41 12.43 10.94
N GLY A 83 -6.85 11.50 11.72
CA GLY A 83 -6.69 11.66 13.17
C GLY A 83 -5.33 11.24 13.73
N ASN A 84 -4.35 10.88 12.89
CA ASN A 84 -3.04 10.40 13.34
C ASN A 84 -1.93 10.68 12.31
N ASN A 85 -0.92 11.44 12.73
CA ASN A 85 0.28 11.73 11.92
C ASN A 85 1.04 10.46 11.47
N ASP A 86 0.93 9.36 12.21
CA ASP A 86 1.54 8.08 11.82
C ASP A 86 0.99 7.54 10.49
N GLY A 87 -0.30 7.79 10.20
CA GLY A 87 -0.95 7.32 8.98
C GLY A 87 -0.26 7.89 7.75
N LEU A 88 -0.06 9.22 7.76
CA LEU A 88 0.62 9.92 6.67
C LEU A 88 2.08 9.45 6.48
N VAL A 89 2.83 9.28 7.56
CA VAL A 89 4.21 8.80 7.50
C VAL A 89 4.28 7.39 6.89
N ASN A 90 3.35 6.51 7.24
CA ASN A 90 3.30 5.16 6.66
C ASN A 90 2.83 5.19 5.19
N ALA A 91 1.86 6.03 4.85
CA ALA A 91 1.40 6.21 3.46
C ALA A 91 2.56 6.65 2.54
N ARG A 92 3.37 7.63 2.95
CA ARG A 92 4.58 8.05 2.21
C ARG A 92 5.55 6.90 1.96
N LYS A 93 5.86 6.12 3.01
CA LYS A 93 6.73 4.93 2.90
C LYS A 93 6.17 3.88 1.95
N LEU A 94 4.86 3.68 1.95
CA LEU A 94 4.19 2.76 1.04
C LEU A 94 4.26 3.26 -0.41
N TYR A 95 4.04 4.56 -0.64
CA TYR A 95 4.23 5.16 -1.96
C TYR A 95 5.67 5.03 -2.46
N ASP A 96 6.66 5.38 -1.63
CA ASP A 96 8.09 5.25 -1.97
C ASP A 96 8.46 3.80 -2.33
N SER A 97 7.95 2.83 -1.56
CA SER A 97 8.14 1.41 -1.85
C SER A 97 7.47 1.02 -3.17
N ALA A 98 6.23 1.46 -3.40
CA ALA A 98 5.47 1.14 -4.60
C ALA A 98 6.13 1.72 -5.86
N ILE A 99 6.58 2.98 -5.86
CA ILE A 99 7.26 3.60 -7.02
C ILE A 99 8.64 3.00 -7.28
N SER A 100 9.31 2.44 -6.26
CA SER A 100 10.57 1.73 -6.47
C SER A 100 10.40 0.41 -7.23
N ILE A 101 9.25 -0.24 -7.05
CA ILE A 101 8.91 -1.52 -7.70
C ILE A 101 8.19 -1.28 -9.03
N TYR A 102 7.32 -0.27 -9.08
CA TYR A 102 6.46 0.05 -10.21
C TYR A 102 6.69 1.50 -10.72
N PRO A 103 7.92 1.86 -11.13
CA PRO A 103 8.24 3.23 -11.54
C PRO A 103 7.49 3.70 -12.79
N GLN A 104 7.06 2.76 -13.64
CA GLN A 104 6.36 3.04 -14.90
C GLN A 104 4.88 3.40 -14.71
N GLU A 105 4.31 3.16 -13.52
CA GLU A 105 2.89 3.34 -13.25
C GLU A 105 2.55 4.81 -13.01
N ARG A 106 2.17 5.52 -14.07
CA ARG A 106 1.88 6.97 -14.02
C ARG A 106 0.78 7.33 -13.03
N GLU A 107 -0.26 6.50 -12.89
CA GLU A 107 -1.32 6.75 -11.92
C GLU A 107 -0.81 6.72 -10.48
N LEU A 108 0.20 5.90 -10.18
CA LEU A 108 0.80 5.83 -8.85
C LEU A 108 1.49 7.15 -8.51
N TRP A 109 2.27 7.70 -9.44
CA TRP A 109 2.91 9.01 -9.29
C TRP A 109 1.88 10.14 -9.13
N ARG A 110 0.82 10.14 -9.94
CA ARG A 110 -0.26 11.13 -9.84
C ARG A 110 -0.97 11.09 -8.49
N LYS A 111 -1.31 9.89 -8.00
CA LYS A 111 -1.94 9.71 -6.69
C LYS A 111 -1.01 10.18 -5.55
N TYR A 112 0.28 9.87 -5.65
CA TYR A 112 1.25 10.33 -4.66
C TYR A 112 1.38 11.85 -4.62
N TYR A 113 1.51 12.48 -5.80
CA TYR A 113 1.55 13.93 -5.93
C TYR A 113 0.29 14.60 -5.36
N ASN A 114 -0.90 14.10 -5.72
CA ASN A 114 -2.17 14.64 -5.21
C ASN A 114 -2.31 14.50 -3.69
N MET A 115 -1.82 13.41 -3.12
CA MET A 115 -1.75 13.26 -1.66
C MET A 115 -0.89 14.38 -1.06
N GLU A 116 0.35 14.57 -1.54
CA GLU A 116 1.25 15.62 -1.01
C GLU A 116 0.70 17.03 -1.22
N LEU A 117 -0.10 17.29 -2.26
CA LEU A 117 -0.81 18.57 -2.39
C LEU A 117 -1.86 18.79 -1.30
N THR A 118 -2.51 17.71 -0.85
CA THR A 118 -3.62 17.80 0.13
C THR A 118 -3.10 17.87 1.56
N VAL A 119 -2.04 17.13 1.88
CA VAL A 119 -1.56 16.95 3.28
C VAL A 119 -0.08 17.30 3.49
N GLY A 120 0.64 17.59 2.42
CA GLY A 120 2.06 17.93 2.44
C GLY A 120 2.31 19.44 2.29
N THR A 121 3.49 19.79 1.82
CA THR A 121 3.88 21.18 1.54
C THR A 121 4.15 21.38 0.06
N SER A 122 4.33 22.63 -0.36
CA SER A 122 4.73 22.96 -1.73
C SER A 122 6.06 22.28 -2.09
N GLU A 123 6.98 22.18 -1.12
CA GLU A 123 8.29 21.56 -1.31
C GLU A 123 8.16 20.04 -1.53
N THR A 124 7.34 19.35 -0.72
CA THR A 124 7.18 17.89 -0.84
C THR A 124 6.46 17.51 -2.13
N SER A 125 5.41 18.24 -2.50
CA SER A 125 4.69 18.01 -3.77
C SER A 125 5.59 18.26 -4.99
N ASN A 126 6.37 19.35 -4.99
CA ASN A 126 7.35 19.63 -6.05
C ASN A 126 8.43 18.54 -6.14
N ALA A 127 8.93 18.03 -5.00
CA ALA A 127 9.91 16.95 -5.01
C ALA A 127 9.38 15.68 -5.71
N ILE A 128 8.11 15.31 -5.45
CA ILE A 128 7.48 14.17 -6.13
C ILE A 128 7.30 14.44 -7.63
N TYR A 129 6.85 15.65 -8.00
CA TYR A 129 6.69 16.06 -9.40
C TYR A 129 8.00 15.92 -10.19
N TRP A 130 9.11 16.47 -9.67
CA TRP A 130 10.41 16.39 -10.33
C TRP A 130 10.95 14.96 -10.42
N ARG A 131 10.74 14.16 -9.37
CA ARG A 131 11.14 12.76 -9.37
C ARG A 131 10.36 11.95 -10.41
N ALA A 132 9.04 12.15 -10.50
CA ALA A 132 8.19 11.51 -11.50
C ALA A 132 8.64 11.86 -12.93
N ARG A 133 8.88 13.15 -13.20
CA ARG A 133 9.34 13.63 -14.51
C ARG A 133 10.68 13.00 -14.91
N LYS A 134 11.61 12.85 -13.97
CA LYS A 134 12.91 12.21 -14.22
C LYS A 134 12.78 10.72 -14.52
N VAL A 135 11.86 10.02 -13.86
CA VAL A 135 11.69 8.57 -14.00
C VAL A 135 10.88 8.20 -15.24
N LEU A 136 9.84 8.98 -15.54
CA LEU A 136 8.90 8.70 -16.63
C LEU A 136 9.37 9.22 -18.00
N ASN A 137 10.44 10.02 -18.07
CA ASN A 137 10.94 10.69 -19.28
C ASN A 137 9.90 11.53 -20.05
N ASP A 138 8.72 11.76 -19.49
CA ASP A 138 7.61 12.46 -20.13
C ASP A 138 7.62 13.95 -19.72
N SER A 139 7.73 14.82 -20.71
CA SER A 139 7.61 16.28 -20.56
C SER A 139 6.19 16.76 -20.20
N THR A 140 5.19 15.87 -20.26
CA THR A 140 3.75 16.15 -20.09
C THR A 140 3.09 15.31 -18.97
N ALA A 141 3.87 14.49 -18.24
CA ALA A 141 3.36 13.38 -17.41
C ALA A 141 2.37 13.76 -16.30
N LEU A 142 2.37 15.03 -15.89
CA LEU A 142 1.66 15.53 -14.72
C LEU A 142 0.98 16.86 -14.98
N ASP A 143 0.65 17.21 -16.24
CA ASP A 143 0.04 18.51 -16.56
C ASP A 143 -1.13 18.82 -15.63
N VAL A 144 -0.87 19.75 -14.71
CA VAL A 144 -1.86 20.41 -13.87
C VAL A 144 -2.52 21.42 -14.79
N PRO A 145 -3.86 21.44 -14.92
CA PRO A 145 -4.52 22.51 -15.64
C PRO A 145 -4.16 23.83 -14.95
N ARG A 146 -3.40 24.68 -15.63
CA ARG A 146 -3.29 26.10 -15.28
C ARG A 146 -4.55 26.77 -15.83
N SER A 147 -5.52 27.00 -14.96
CA SER A 147 -6.63 27.91 -15.19
C SER A 147 -7.03 28.54 -13.86
#